data_AF-A0A0Q6AHU7-F1
#
_entry.id   AF-A0A0Q6AHU7-F1
#
_cell.length_a   1.000
_cell.length_b   1.000
_cell.length_c   1.000
_cell.angle_alpha   90.00
_cell.angle_beta   90.00
_cell.angle_gamma   90.00
#
_symmetry.space_group_name_H-M   'P 1'
#
loop_
_entity.id
_entity.type
_entity.pdbx_description
1 polymer ?
#
loop_
_entity_poly.entity_id
_entity_poly.type
_entity_poly.pdbx_seq_one_letter_code
_entity_poly.pdbx_strand_id
1 'polypeptide(L)'
;MLTTALDVNQPLRPKTAQASRVADSFAALAGLIASEFSYQKDEEIFGEDEPAEYVYQVVSGSVRTYKLLSDGRRQIGSFHLPGDVFGLESGATHRLAAEAIVDTTVRLVKRTALEKAATTDVQVARKLWSMTAAELNHAENHMLLLGRKNAMEKVAAFLLEMDRRLAGAGMLALPMCRRDIGDYLGLTLETISRALSQLHSEGILGFSGARQIVLRNRQHLRDMNI
;
A
#
# COMPACT_ATOMS: atom_id res chain seq x y z
N MET A 1 -0.89 59.19 -4.80
CA MET A 1 -1.58 58.63 -3.61
C MET A 1 -2.65 57.68 -4.13
N LEU A 2 -2.73 56.39 -3.84
CA LEU A 2 -2.04 55.47 -2.96
C LEU A 2 -1.89 54.13 -3.72
N THR A 3 -0.71 53.51 -3.59
CA THR A 3 -0.40 52.16 -4.04
C THR A 3 -0.89 51.19 -2.96
N THR A 4 -1.83 50.31 -3.26
CA THR A 4 -2.26 49.25 -2.32
C THR A 4 -1.31 48.06 -2.48
N ALA A 5 -0.44 47.88 -1.49
CA ALA A 5 0.46 46.75 -1.38
C ALA A 5 -0.34 45.44 -1.23
N LEU A 6 -0.02 44.46 -2.08
CA LEU A 6 -0.41 43.07 -1.88
C LEU A 6 0.40 42.51 -0.72
N ASP A 7 -0.30 42.13 0.34
CA ASP A 7 0.27 41.54 1.54
C ASP A 7 0.78 40.12 1.22
N VAL A 8 2.11 39.95 1.18
CA VAL A 8 2.80 38.72 0.76
C VAL A 8 2.94 37.74 1.93
N ASN A 9 2.29 37.97 3.07
CA ASN A 9 2.50 37.19 4.29
C ASN A 9 1.22 36.58 4.88
N GLN A 10 0.37 36.04 4.00
CA GLN A 10 -0.75 35.19 4.42
C GLN A 10 -0.29 33.72 4.44
N PRO A 11 -0.39 32.99 5.57
CA PRO A 11 0.02 31.60 5.63
C PRO A 11 -0.76 30.80 4.59
N LEU A 12 -0.03 30.14 3.70
CA LEU A 12 -0.57 29.20 2.72
C LEU A 12 -1.42 28.19 3.47
N ARG A 13 -2.75 28.32 3.37
CA ARG A 13 -3.68 27.32 3.87
C ARG A 13 -3.22 25.96 3.31
N PRO A 14 -2.98 24.95 4.15
CA PRO A 14 -2.60 23.64 3.64
C PRO A 14 -3.72 23.20 2.70
N LYS A 15 -3.35 22.88 1.45
CA LYS A 15 -4.22 22.12 0.54
C LYS A 15 -4.49 20.80 1.25
N THR A 16 -5.61 20.79 1.94
CA THR A 16 -6.14 19.69 2.73
C THR A 16 -6.02 18.42 1.92
N ALA A 17 -5.40 17.43 2.56
CA ALA A 17 -5.33 16.05 2.13
C ALA A 17 -6.66 15.62 1.52
N GLN A 18 -6.65 15.45 0.21
CA GLN A 18 -7.75 14.85 -0.56
C GLN A 18 -7.77 13.31 -0.36
N ALA A 19 -7.33 12.85 0.81
CA ALA A 19 -7.34 11.49 1.30
C ALA A 19 -8.37 11.30 2.44
N SER A 20 -9.29 12.25 2.60
CA SER A 20 -10.51 12.14 3.40
C SER A 20 -11.72 11.93 2.48
N ARG A 21 -11.67 10.93 1.60
CA ARG A 21 -12.89 10.37 1.00
C ARG A 21 -13.19 9.09 1.76
N VAL A 22 -14.12 9.25 2.70
CA VAL A 22 -15.05 8.25 3.25
C VAL A 22 -14.59 6.82 2.97
N ALA A 23 -14.12 6.12 4.01
CA ALA A 23 -14.08 4.67 4.01
C ALA A 23 -15.53 4.15 3.99
N ASP A 24 -16.21 4.35 2.86
CA ASP A 24 -17.35 3.56 2.46
C ASP A 24 -16.79 2.16 2.31
N SER A 25 -16.94 1.37 3.37
CA SER A 25 -16.59 -0.03 3.30
C SER A 25 -17.29 -0.60 2.08
N PHE A 26 -16.55 -1.32 1.26
CA PHE A 26 -17.14 -1.94 0.06
C PHE A 26 -18.31 -2.88 0.41
N ALA A 27 -18.32 -3.41 1.64
CA ALA A 27 -19.47 -4.09 2.24
C ALA A 27 -20.69 -3.17 2.46
N ALA A 28 -20.46 -1.95 2.96
CA ALA A 28 -21.51 -0.96 3.22
C ALA A 28 -22.19 -0.47 1.93
N LEU A 29 -21.43 -0.38 0.83
CA LEU A 29 -21.96 -0.01 -0.48
C LEU A 29 -22.98 -1.03 -1.03
N ALA A 30 -22.90 -2.28 -0.62
CA ALA A 30 -23.78 -3.35 -1.08
C ALA A 30 -24.76 -3.83 0.00
N GLY A 31 -24.79 -3.18 1.18
CA GLY A 31 -25.59 -3.63 2.33
C GLY A 31 -25.25 -5.06 2.78
N LEU A 32 -24.02 -5.51 2.51
CA LEU A 32 -23.60 -6.88 2.75
C LEU A 32 -23.15 -7.08 4.19
N ILE A 33 -23.49 -8.24 4.74
CA ILE A 33 -22.96 -8.70 6.01
C ILE A 33 -21.47 -8.94 5.83
N ALA A 34 -20.67 -8.26 6.64
CA ALA A 34 -19.24 -8.46 6.72
C ALA A 34 -18.86 -8.88 8.13
N SER A 35 -17.93 -9.83 8.22
CA SER A 35 -17.35 -10.26 9.49
C SER A 35 -15.97 -9.65 9.65
N GLU A 36 -15.57 -9.34 10.86
CA GLU A 36 -14.19 -8.95 11.17
C GLU A 36 -13.45 -10.14 11.76
N PHE A 37 -12.19 -10.28 11.38
CA PHE A 37 -11.29 -11.28 11.92
C PHE A 37 -9.94 -10.62 12.21
N SER A 38 -9.32 -11.02 13.32
CA SER A 38 -8.02 -10.50 13.73
C SER A 38 -6.97 -11.59 13.62
N TYR A 39 -5.86 -11.24 12.99
CA TYR A 39 -4.69 -12.07 12.76
C TYR A 39 -3.52 -11.48 13.56
N GLN A 40 -2.75 -12.35 14.21
CA GLN A 40 -1.51 -11.97 14.86
C GLN A 40 -0.44 -11.64 13.83
N LYS A 41 0.60 -10.93 14.26
CA LYS A 41 1.79 -10.74 13.45
C LYS A 41 2.34 -12.08 12.93
N ASP A 42 2.68 -12.07 11.64
CA ASP A 42 3.17 -13.18 10.84
C ASP A 42 2.17 -14.36 10.66
N GLU A 43 0.89 -14.18 11.01
CA GLU A 43 -0.17 -15.17 10.78
C GLU A 43 -0.68 -15.12 9.32
N GLU A 44 -0.81 -16.30 8.71
CA GLU A 44 -1.35 -16.47 7.36
C GLU A 44 -2.86 -16.21 7.35
N ILE A 45 -3.31 -15.40 6.39
CA ILE A 45 -4.72 -15.07 6.15
C ILE A 45 -5.34 -16.05 5.17
N PHE A 46 -4.59 -16.38 4.11
CA PHE A 46 -4.87 -17.44 3.15
C PHE A 46 -3.59 -17.84 2.42
N GLY A 47 -3.50 -19.10 2.02
CA GLY A 47 -2.39 -19.67 1.25
C GLY A 47 -2.55 -19.55 -0.26
N GLU A 48 -1.44 -19.79 -0.98
CA GLU A 48 -1.49 -20.00 -2.43
C GLU A 48 -2.29 -21.27 -2.75
N ASP A 49 -3.08 -21.23 -3.84
CA ASP A 49 -3.96 -22.31 -4.31
C ASP A 49 -5.12 -22.68 -3.38
N GLU A 50 -5.29 -22.00 -2.23
CA GLU A 50 -6.47 -22.15 -1.39
C GLU A 50 -7.73 -21.54 -2.04
N PRO A 51 -8.94 -22.04 -1.73
CA PRO A 51 -10.19 -21.49 -2.24
C PRO A 51 -10.37 -19.99 -1.96
N ALA A 52 -10.59 -19.21 -3.02
CA ALA A 52 -10.79 -17.75 -2.95
C ALA A 52 -12.25 -17.39 -2.65
N GLU A 53 -12.69 -17.69 -1.42
CA GLU A 53 -14.10 -17.53 -0.99
C GLU A 53 -14.45 -16.10 -0.55
N TYR A 54 -13.46 -15.32 -0.12
CA TYR A 54 -13.66 -14.01 0.50
C TYR A 54 -12.83 -12.92 -0.19
N VAL A 55 -13.34 -11.70 -0.12
CA VAL A 55 -12.61 -10.47 -0.40
C VAL A 55 -12.40 -9.76 0.93
N TYR A 56 -11.20 -9.21 1.11
CA TYR A 56 -10.74 -8.70 2.39
C TYR A 56 -10.50 -7.20 2.31
N GLN A 57 -10.81 -6.47 3.37
CA GLN A 57 -10.44 -5.07 3.55
C GLN A 57 -9.65 -4.92 4.86
N VAL A 58 -8.48 -4.30 4.81
CA VAL A 58 -7.71 -4.03 6.04
C VAL A 58 -8.44 -2.96 6.85
N VAL A 59 -8.79 -3.28 8.09
CA VAL A 59 -9.39 -2.33 9.05
C VAL A 59 -8.30 -1.66 9.87
N SER A 60 -7.35 -2.45 10.38
CA SER A 60 -6.17 -2.00 11.12
C SER A 60 -5.00 -2.95 10.88
N GLY A 61 -3.78 -2.50 11.12
CA GLY A 61 -2.56 -3.27 10.84
C GLY A 61 -2.14 -3.17 9.37
N SER A 62 -1.57 -4.24 8.83
CA SER A 62 -1.13 -4.29 7.44
C SER A 62 -0.85 -5.72 6.99
N VAL A 63 -1.11 -6.01 5.71
CA VAL A 63 -0.95 -7.33 5.09
C VAL A 63 0.09 -7.27 3.97
N ARG A 64 0.82 -8.34 3.74
CA ARG A 64 1.60 -8.56 2.52
C ARG A 64 0.96 -9.67 1.70
N THR A 65 0.89 -9.50 0.39
CA THR A 65 0.64 -10.62 -0.54
C THR A 65 1.94 -11.01 -1.22
N TYR A 66 2.25 -12.30 -1.26
CA TYR A 66 3.54 -12.79 -1.75
C TYR A 66 3.45 -14.16 -2.42
N LYS A 67 4.51 -14.47 -3.17
CA LYS A 67 4.78 -15.80 -3.72
C LYS A 67 6.09 -16.33 -3.17
N LEU A 68 6.13 -17.62 -2.82
CA LEU A 68 7.37 -18.34 -2.57
C LEU A 68 7.83 -19.01 -3.86
N LEU A 69 9.10 -18.82 -4.19
CA LEU A 69 9.74 -19.48 -5.32
C LEU A 69 10.27 -20.85 -4.88
N SER A 70 10.49 -21.74 -5.85
CA SER A 70 10.99 -23.10 -5.61
C SER A 70 12.36 -23.14 -4.94
N ASP A 71 13.14 -22.06 -5.03
CA ASP A 71 14.44 -21.90 -4.38
C ASP A 71 14.35 -21.27 -2.97
N GLY A 72 13.14 -21.09 -2.45
CA GLY A 72 12.88 -20.52 -1.13
C GLY A 72 12.93 -18.99 -1.07
N ARG A 73 13.23 -18.31 -2.18
CA ARG A 73 13.09 -16.85 -2.24
C ARG A 73 11.63 -16.45 -2.19
N ARG A 74 11.36 -15.28 -1.62
CA ARG A 74 10.04 -14.69 -1.54
C ARG A 74 9.98 -13.43 -2.40
N GLN A 75 8.91 -13.29 -3.18
CA GLN A 75 8.58 -12.05 -3.88
C GLN A 75 7.29 -11.50 -3.29
N ILE A 76 7.36 -10.31 -2.69
CA ILE A 76 6.14 -9.60 -2.26
C ILE A 76 5.59 -8.85 -3.46
N GLY A 77 4.30 -9.05 -3.75
CA GLY A 77 3.59 -8.39 -4.84
C GLY A 77 3.00 -7.05 -4.41
N SER A 78 2.38 -7.01 -3.22
CA SER A 78 1.73 -5.80 -2.69
C SER A 78 1.84 -5.76 -1.16
N PHE A 79 1.91 -4.54 -0.62
CA PHE A 79 1.59 -4.26 0.78
C PHE A 79 0.20 -3.65 0.83
N HIS A 80 -0.65 -4.11 1.74
CA HIS A 80 -2.02 -3.62 1.96
C HIS A 80 -2.08 -2.93 3.33
N LEU A 81 -2.51 -1.68 3.32
CA LEU A 81 -2.60 -0.78 4.48
C LEU A 81 -4.08 -0.54 4.85
N PRO A 82 -4.38 0.08 6.01
CA PRO A 82 -5.76 0.31 6.42
C PRO A 82 -6.58 1.03 5.33
N GLY A 83 -7.72 0.43 4.98
CA GLY A 83 -8.61 0.86 3.89
C GLY A 83 -8.43 0.09 2.59
N ASP A 84 -7.26 -0.52 2.34
CA ASP A 84 -6.98 -1.27 1.12
C ASP A 84 -7.76 -2.59 1.08
N VAL A 85 -8.10 -3.01 -0.14
CA VAL A 85 -8.84 -4.24 -0.44
C VAL A 85 -7.93 -5.23 -1.14
N PHE A 86 -7.97 -6.49 -0.74
CA PHE A 86 -7.16 -7.57 -1.31
C PHE A 86 -7.94 -8.90 -1.38
N GLY A 87 -7.35 -9.90 -2.03
CA GLY A 87 -8.00 -11.20 -2.29
C GLY A 87 -9.02 -11.16 -3.43
N LEU A 88 -9.00 -10.12 -4.28
CA LEU A 88 -9.80 -10.06 -5.50
C LEU A 88 -9.20 -10.99 -6.56
N GLU A 89 -9.78 -12.18 -6.70
CA GLU A 89 -9.35 -13.18 -7.67
C GLU A 89 -10.34 -13.33 -8.83
N SER A 90 -9.83 -13.54 -10.04
CA SER A 90 -10.68 -13.93 -11.17
C SER A 90 -11.02 -15.43 -11.14
N GLY A 91 -10.06 -16.26 -10.71
CA GLY A 91 -10.19 -17.72 -10.62
C GLY A 91 -10.76 -18.20 -9.28
N ALA A 92 -10.94 -19.51 -9.10
CA ALA A 92 -11.52 -20.08 -7.87
C ALA A 92 -10.55 -20.16 -6.69
N THR A 93 -9.25 -19.92 -6.91
CA THR A 93 -8.18 -20.03 -5.91
C THR A 93 -7.33 -18.78 -5.83
N HIS A 94 -6.65 -18.59 -4.71
CA HIS A 94 -5.70 -17.51 -4.49
C HIS A 94 -4.40 -17.75 -5.27
N ARG A 95 -3.95 -16.74 -6.03
CA ARG A 95 -2.69 -16.82 -6.82
C ARG A 95 -1.43 -16.56 -6.01
N LEU A 96 -1.60 -15.86 -4.89
CA LEU A 96 -0.56 -15.45 -3.95
C LEU A 96 -1.05 -15.84 -2.55
N ALA A 97 -0.13 -16.07 -1.62
CA ALA A 97 -0.46 -16.12 -0.20
C ALA A 97 -0.62 -14.70 0.36
N ALA A 98 -1.36 -14.56 1.46
CA ALA A 98 -1.49 -13.33 2.23
C ALA A 98 -1.17 -13.56 3.70
N GLU A 99 -0.41 -12.64 4.30
CA GLU A 99 0.02 -12.76 5.70
C GLU A 99 0.04 -11.38 6.39
N ALA A 100 -0.35 -11.36 7.66
CA ALA A 100 -0.34 -10.17 8.49
C ALA A 100 1.10 -9.77 8.88
N ILE A 101 1.52 -8.54 8.57
CA ILE A 101 2.88 -8.04 8.86
C ILE A 101 3.04 -7.62 10.33
N VAL A 102 1.93 -7.19 10.92
CA VAL A 102 1.72 -6.82 12.32
C VAL A 102 0.35 -7.32 12.73
N ASP A 103 -0.02 -7.24 14.00
CA ASP A 103 -1.38 -7.55 14.44
C ASP A 103 -2.38 -6.76 13.58
N THR A 104 -3.24 -7.49 12.87
CA THR A 104 -4.05 -6.96 11.77
C THR A 104 -5.48 -7.40 11.95
N THR A 105 -6.41 -6.47 11.82
CA THR A 105 -7.84 -6.79 11.71
C THR A 105 -8.29 -6.53 10.29
N VAL A 106 -8.98 -7.50 9.71
CA VAL A 106 -9.55 -7.40 8.37
C VAL A 106 -11.05 -7.63 8.43
N ARG A 107 -11.75 -7.03 7.48
CA ARG A 107 -13.15 -7.27 7.21
C ARG A 107 -13.26 -8.20 6.01
N LEU A 108 -14.06 -9.25 6.13
CA LEU A 108 -14.26 -10.27 5.11
C LEU A 108 -15.66 -10.17 4.54
N VAL A 109 -15.77 -10.25 3.22
CA VAL A 109 -17.05 -10.32 2.49
C VAL A 109 -17.01 -11.54 1.59
N LYS A 110 -18.06 -12.36 1.63
CA LYS A 110 -18.18 -13.50 0.71
C LYS A 110 -18.19 -13.02 -0.73
N ARG A 111 -17.29 -13.57 -1.53
CA ARG A 111 -17.15 -13.24 -2.95
C ARG A 111 -18.46 -13.47 -3.72
N THR A 112 -19.15 -14.58 -3.45
CA THR A 112 -20.44 -14.89 -4.10
C THR A 112 -21.52 -13.85 -3.79
N ALA A 113 -21.47 -13.23 -2.60
CA ALA A 113 -22.39 -12.16 -2.24
C ALA A 113 -22.10 -10.88 -3.02
N LEU A 114 -20.82 -10.58 -3.23
CA LEU A 114 -20.36 -9.45 -4.05
C LEU A 114 -20.73 -9.62 -5.52
N GLU A 115 -20.50 -10.80 -6.08
CA GLU A 115 -20.88 -11.14 -7.44
C GLU A 115 -22.39 -10.98 -7.63
N LYS A 116 -23.18 -11.55 -6.71
CA LYS A 116 -24.64 -11.39 -6.74
C LYS A 116 -25.06 -9.92 -6.66
N ALA A 117 -24.49 -9.12 -5.76
CA ALA A 117 -24.79 -7.70 -5.63
C ALA A 117 -24.45 -6.94 -6.93
N ALA A 118 -23.32 -7.25 -7.55
CA ALA A 118 -22.90 -6.66 -8.82
C ALA A 118 -23.86 -6.96 -9.99
N THR A 119 -24.59 -8.10 -9.96
CA THR A 119 -25.61 -8.39 -10.97
C THR A 119 -26.85 -7.50 -10.87
N THR A 120 -27.14 -6.96 -9.68
CA THR A 120 -28.36 -6.17 -9.42
C THR A 120 -28.09 -4.68 -9.21
N ASP A 121 -26.86 -4.30 -8.88
CA ASP A 121 -26.44 -2.92 -8.65
C ASP A 121 -25.19 -2.57 -9.47
N VAL A 122 -25.38 -1.69 -10.45
CA VAL A 122 -24.31 -1.23 -11.35
C VAL A 122 -23.22 -0.46 -10.62
N GLN A 123 -23.50 0.17 -9.47
CA GLN A 123 -22.49 0.89 -8.70
C GLN A 123 -21.53 -0.08 -8.03
N VAL A 124 -22.03 -1.21 -7.52
CA VAL A 124 -21.20 -2.29 -6.98
C VAL A 124 -20.30 -2.87 -8.08
N ALA A 125 -20.87 -3.15 -9.25
CA ALA A 125 -20.09 -3.63 -10.41
C ALA A 125 -18.99 -2.64 -10.84
N ARG A 126 -19.31 -1.34 -10.94
CA ARG A 126 -18.33 -0.28 -11.27
C ARG A 126 -17.24 -0.15 -10.22
N LYS A 127 -17.58 -0.33 -8.94
CA LYS A 127 -16.61 -0.29 -7.85
C LYS A 127 -15.64 -1.47 -7.92
N LEU A 128 -16.14 -2.69 -8.13
CA LEU A 128 -15.31 -3.88 -8.38
C LEU A 128 -14.37 -3.67 -9.56
N TRP A 129 -14.91 -3.22 -10.70
CA TRP A 129 -14.10 -2.89 -11.87
C TRP A 129 -12.99 -1.88 -11.56
N SER A 130 -13.33 -0.80 -10.85
CA SER A 130 -12.37 0.24 -10.49
C SER A 130 -11.27 -0.29 -9.56
N MET A 131 -11.62 -1.18 -8.62
CA MET A 131 -10.65 -1.83 -7.73
C MET A 131 -9.72 -2.76 -8.51
N THR A 132 -10.27 -3.64 -9.35
CA THR A 132 -9.47 -4.55 -10.19
C THR A 132 -8.55 -3.79 -11.13
N ALA A 133 -9.04 -2.72 -11.77
CA ALA A 133 -8.23 -1.87 -12.63
C ALA A 133 -7.13 -1.14 -11.86
N ALA A 134 -7.41 -0.69 -10.63
CA ALA A 134 -6.40 -0.08 -9.77
C ALA A 134 -5.29 -1.07 -9.38
N GLU A 135 -5.64 -2.32 -9.04
CA GLU A 135 -4.66 -3.36 -8.72
C GLU A 135 -3.82 -3.76 -9.95
N LEU A 136 -4.44 -3.85 -11.13
CA LEU A 136 -3.71 -4.09 -12.39
C LEU A 136 -2.72 -2.96 -12.69
N ASN A 137 -3.16 -1.71 -12.59
CA ASN A 137 -2.28 -0.55 -12.75
C ASN A 137 -1.14 -0.55 -11.72
N HIS A 138 -1.41 -0.97 -10.48
CA HIS A 138 -0.36 -1.11 -9.46
C HIS A 138 0.66 -2.18 -9.87
N ALA A 139 0.20 -3.36 -10.30
CA ALA A 139 1.06 -4.44 -10.75
C ALA A 139 1.92 -4.06 -11.97
N GLU A 140 1.36 -3.35 -12.96
CA GLU A 140 2.10 -2.86 -14.13
C GLU A 140 3.16 -1.83 -13.75
N ASN A 141 2.82 -0.86 -12.89
CA ASN A 141 3.78 0.13 -12.39
C ASN A 141 4.89 -0.53 -11.56
N HIS A 142 4.53 -1.53 -10.74
CA HIS A 142 5.49 -2.29 -9.95
C HIS A 142 6.44 -3.10 -10.85
N MET A 143 5.92 -3.72 -11.92
CA MET A 143 6.73 -4.41 -12.93
C MET A 143 7.75 -3.47 -13.59
N LEU A 144 7.34 -2.26 -13.98
CA LEU A 144 8.24 -1.25 -14.53
C LEU A 144 9.31 -0.81 -13.53
N LEU A 145 8.92 -0.58 -12.28
CA LEU A 145 9.84 -0.30 -11.18
C LEU A 145 10.88 -1.42 -11.03
N LEU A 146 10.45 -2.68 -11.04
CA LEU A 146 11.35 -3.82 -10.88
C LEU A 146 12.31 -3.98 -12.07
N GLY A 147 11.82 -3.78 -13.30
CA GLY A 147 12.55 -4.07 -14.53
C GLY A 147 13.44 -2.95 -15.07
N ARG A 148 13.20 -1.69 -14.68
CA ARG A 148 13.90 -0.53 -15.26
C ARG A 148 14.64 0.36 -14.28
N LYS A 149 14.23 0.40 -13.00
CA LYS A 149 14.86 1.27 -12.00
C LYS A 149 16.08 0.63 -11.35
N ASN A 150 17.09 1.44 -11.06
CA ASN A 150 18.23 1.04 -10.25
C ASN A 150 17.85 0.95 -8.75
N ALA A 151 18.76 0.46 -7.91
CA ALA A 151 18.47 0.24 -6.49
C ALA A 151 18.05 1.52 -5.73
N MET A 152 18.70 2.65 -5.99
CA MET A 152 18.37 3.92 -5.34
C MET A 152 17.02 4.45 -5.81
N GLU A 153 16.77 4.41 -7.11
CA GLU A 153 15.49 4.80 -7.73
C GLU A 153 14.33 3.96 -7.18
N LYS A 154 14.50 2.65 -7.03
CA LYS A 154 13.51 1.75 -6.43
C LYS A 154 13.19 2.13 -4.98
N VAL A 155 14.21 2.43 -4.18
CA VAL A 155 14.03 2.84 -2.78
C VAL A 155 13.34 4.20 -2.69
N ALA A 156 13.74 5.17 -3.53
CA ALA A 156 13.10 6.48 -3.59
C ALA A 156 11.62 6.36 -3.99
N ALA A 157 11.31 5.57 -5.03
CA ALA A 157 9.95 5.29 -5.47
C ALA A 157 9.10 4.66 -4.36
N PHE A 158 9.63 3.66 -3.65
CA PHE A 158 8.96 3.03 -2.50
C PHE A 158 8.65 4.04 -1.39
N LEU A 159 9.62 4.88 -1.01
CA LEU A 159 9.42 5.88 0.05
C LEU A 159 8.36 6.91 -0.35
N LEU A 160 8.33 7.33 -1.61
CA LEU A 160 7.30 8.25 -2.13
C LEU A 160 5.91 7.59 -2.16
N GLU A 161 5.84 6.31 -2.53
CA GLU A 161 4.58 5.56 -2.48
C GLU A 161 4.06 5.46 -1.04
N MET A 162 4.92 5.07 -0.09
CA MET A 162 4.56 4.97 1.32
C MET A 162 4.21 6.34 1.92
N ASP A 163 4.88 7.42 1.51
CA ASP A 163 4.51 8.79 1.90
C ASP A 163 3.11 9.17 1.44
N ARG A 164 2.72 8.80 0.22
CA ARG A 164 1.35 9.04 -0.25
C ARG A 164 0.31 8.23 0.54
N ARG A 165 0.64 7.01 0.95
CA ARG A 165 -0.31 6.04 1.54
C ARG A 165 -0.42 6.14 3.06
N LEU A 166 0.66 6.46 3.76
CA LEU A 166 0.74 6.45 5.23
C LEU A 166 0.72 7.84 5.86
N ALA A 167 0.90 8.93 5.11
CA ALA A 167 1.18 10.24 5.71
C ALA A 167 0.00 10.83 6.50
N GLY A 168 0.03 10.59 7.82
CA GLY A 168 -0.35 11.53 8.86
C GLY A 168 0.90 12.16 9.48
N ALA A 169 0.85 13.46 9.81
CA ALA A 169 1.85 14.19 10.61
C ALA A 169 3.32 14.22 10.10
N GLY A 170 3.61 13.87 8.84
CA GLY A 170 4.93 14.04 8.24
C GLY A 170 5.97 12.96 8.58
N MET A 171 5.54 11.85 9.17
CA MET A 171 6.39 10.68 9.49
C MET A 171 5.80 9.41 8.87
N LEU A 172 6.67 8.59 8.29
CA LEU A 172 6.33 7.27 7.75
C LEU A 172 6.62 6.21 8.80
N ALA A 173 5.57 5.73 9.45
CA ALA A 173 5.63 4.53 10.28
C ALA A 173 5.43 3.29 9.38
N LEU A 174 6.54 2.72 8.90
CA LEU A 174 6.51 1.56 8.02
C LEU A 174 6.19 0.29 8.84
N PRO A 175 5.09 -0.42 8.58
CA PRO A 175 4.79 -1.64 9.32
C PRO A 175 5.76 -2.77 8.95
N MET A 176 6.20 -2.80 7.69
CA MET A 176 7.09 -3.80 7.13
C MET A 176 8.56 -3.58 7.52
N CYS A 177 9.34 -4.67 7.57
CA CYS A 177 10.77 -4.61 7.86
C CYS A 177 11.62 -4.42 6.59
N ARG A 178 12.93 -4.20 6.74
CA ARG A 178 13.84 -4.02 5.59
C ARG A 178 13.93 -5.26 4.69
N ARG A 179 13.74 -6.45 5.26
CA ARG A 179 13.68 -7.70 4.48
C ARG A 179 12.45 -7.70 3.59
N ASP A 180 11.28 -7.36 4.12
CA ASP A 180 10.06 -7.25 3.33
C ASP A 180 10.21 -6.21 2.21
N ILE A 181 10.81 -5.06 2.49
CA ILE A 181 11.08 -4.04 1.47
C ILE A 181 12.02 -4.58 0.39
N GLY A 182 13.02 -5.38 0.78
CA GLY A 182 13.90 -6.08 -0.16
C GLY A 182 13.14 -7.05 -1.06
N ASP A 183 12.32 -7.91 -0.45
CA ASP A 183 11.48 -8.89 -1.15
C ASP A 183 10.44 -8.22 -2.06
N TYR A 184 10.00 -7.00 -1.73
CA TYR A 184 9.12 -6.19 -2.58
C TYR A 184 9.88 -5.58 -3.76
N LEU A 185 11.07 -5.01 -3.54
CA LEU A 185 11.83 -4.28 -4.59
C LEU A 185 12.77 -5.18 -5.43
N GLY A 186 12.87 -6.47 -5.09
CA GLY A 186 13.85 -7.38 -5.67
C GLY A 186 15.28 -6.99 -5.31
N LEU A 187 15.50 -6.53 -4.08
CA LEU A 187 16.78 -6.05 -3.56
C LEU A 187 17.16 -6.80 -2.28
N THR A 188 18.45 -6.85 -1.95
CA THR A 188 18.88 -7.42 -0.67
C THR A 188 18.65 -6.44 0.49
N LEU A 189 18.52 -6.95 1.71
CA LEU A 189 18.40 -6.14 2.93
C LEU A 189 19.58 -5.17 3.09
N GLU A 190 20.79 -5.60 2.73
CA GLU A 190 22.00 -4.77 2.76
C GLU A 190 21.90 -3.63 1.77
N THR A 191 21.37 -3.88 0.56
CA THR A 191 21.18 -2.87 -0.47
C THR A 191 20.18 -1.80 -0.03
N ILE A 192 19.05 -2.22 0.54
CA ILE A 192 18.06 -1.31 1.15
C ILE A 192 18.71 -0.47 2.26
N SER A 193 19.46 -1.12 3.15
CA SER A 193 20.09 -0.45 4.29
C SER A 193 21.12 0.58 3.83
N ARG A 194 21.94 0.28 2.81
CA ARG A 194 22.89 1.23 2.21
C ARG A 194 22.19 2.41 1.56
N ALA A 195 21.16 2.16 0.75
CA ALA A 195 20.40 3.23 0.09
C ALA A 195 19.77 4.20 1.11
N LEU A 196 19.14 3.67 2.16
CA LEU A 196 18.55 4.50 3.21
C LEU A 196 19.60 5.27 4.02
N SER A 197 20.76 4.67 4.28
CA SER A 197 21.87 5.33 4.97
C SER A 197 22.45 6.47 4.15
N GLN A 198 22.56 6.28 2.83
CA GLN A 198 22.99 7.31 1.90
C GLN A 198 21.99 8.49 1.89
N LEU A 199 20.70 8.22 1.69
CA LEU A 199 19.65 9.26 1.72
C LEU A 199 19.62 10.01 3.06
N HIS A 200 19.91 9.32 4.18
CA HIS A 200 20.06 9.95 5.48
C HIS A 200 21.29 10.87 5.55
N SER A 201 22.45 10.41 5.07
CA SER A 201 23.70 11.20 5.06
C SER A 201 23.61 12.44 4.18
N GLU A 202 22.83 12.37 3.10
CA GLU A 202 22.53 13.49 2.20
C GLU A 202 21.45 14.43 2.75
N GLY A 203 20.90 14.14 3.93
CA GLY A 203 19.88 14.95 4.59
C GLY A 203 18.49 14.87 3.96
N ILE A 204 18.27 13.95 3.02
CA ILE A 204 17.01 13.77 2.30
C ILE A 204 15.94 13.14 3.20
N LEU A 205 16.35 12.25 4.10
CA LEU A 205 15.49 11.66 5.13
C LEU A 205 16.15 11.67 6.51
N GLY A 206 15.33 11.47 7.56
CA GLY A 206 15.75 11.25 8.94
C GLY A 206 15.19 9.94 9.48
N PHE A 207 15.88 9.33 10.44
CA PHE A 207 15.33 8.22 11.22
C PHE A 207 14.80 8.72 12.57
N SER A 208 13.57 8.35 12.91
CA SER A 208 12.98 8.58 14.25
C SER A 208 12.83 7.28 15.05
N GLY A 209 13.19 6.15 14.43
CA GLY A 209 13.15 4.80 14.99
C GLY A 209 13.47 3.78 13.90
N ALA A 210 13.57 2.49 14.24
CA ALA A 210 13.98 1.44 13.29
C ALA A 210 13.12 1.37 12.02
N ARG A 211 11.81 1.66 12.16
CA ARG A 211 10.83 1.67 11.06
C ARG A 211 10.12 3.02 10.89
N GLN A 212 10.65 4.08 11.50
CA GLN A 212 10.09 5.43 11.41
C GLN A 212 11.01 6.32 10.61
N ILE A 213 10.53 6.77 9.45
CA ILE A 213 11.29 7.62 8.52
C ILE A 213 10.59 8.97 8.40
N VAL A 214 11.35 10.05 8.48
CA VAL A 214 10.89 11.40 8.19
C VAL A 214 11.49 11.86 6.87
N LEU A 215 10.65 12.15 5.88
CA LEU A 215 11.12 12.70 4.61
C LEU A 215 11.34 14.21 4.76
N ARG A 216 12.60 14.64 4.67
CA ARG A 216 13.02 16.04 4.82
C ARG A 216 13.00 16.77 3.48
N ASN A 217 13.31 16.06 2.38
CA ASN A 217 13.29 16.63 1.03
C ASN A 217 12.56 15.70 0.04
N ARG A 218 11.24 15.87 -0.07
CA ARG A 218 10.40 15.10 -1.00
C ARG A 218 10.71 15.40 -2.47
N GLN A 219 11.14 16.63 -2.78
CA GLN A 219 11.44 17.01 -4.16
C GLN A 219 12.67 16.24 -4.66
N HIS A 220 13.73 16.18 -3.87
CA HIS A 220 14.93 15.43 -4.24
C HIS A 220 14.63 13.94 -4.48
N LEU A 221 13.77 13.32 -3.65
CA LEU A 221 13.32 11.94 -3.90
C LEU A 221 12.53 11.80 -5.22
N ARG A 222 11.74 12.80 -5.61
CA ARG A 222 11.03 12.80 -6.90
C ARG A 222 11.99 12.95 -8.06
N ASP A 223 13.00 13.79 -7.93
CA ASP A 223 14.04 14.02 -8.95
C ASP A 223 14.92 12.77 -9.15
N MET A 224 15.08 11.96 -8.11
CA MET A 224 15.69 10.63 -8.23
C MET A 224 14.76 9.60 -8.90
N ASN A 225 13.45 9.79 -8.84
CA ASN A 225 12.46 8.84 -9.34
C ASN A 225 12.01 9.17 -10.78
N ILE A 226 12.98 9.35 -11.69
CA ILE A 226 12.73 9.55 -13.13
C ILE A 226 12.54 8.22 -13.85
#